data_AF-A0A351JT65-F1
#
_entry.id   AF-A0A351JT65-F1
#
_cell.length_a   1.000
_cell.length_b   1.000
_cell.length_c   1.000
_cell.angle_alpha   90.00
_cell.angle_beta   90.00
_cell.angle_gamma   90.00
#
_symmetry.space_group_name_H-M   'P 1'
#
loop_
_entity.id
_entity.type
_entity.pdbx_description
1 polymer ?
#
loop_
_entity_poly.entity_id
_entity_poly.type
_entity_poly.pdbx_seq_one_letter_code
_entity_poly.pdbx_strand_id
1 'polypeptide(L)'
;MLIRLYISLLSGAVFLAALMLVADSTDRIWQVGRASGVAAFVIMTMAVCFGLIQSSKALIKIRIMLQPTALEIHRSLTWAGLTLVGVHAVTLLLIMGYTLTYTVGLGILAACLIVLLIITSELRNKIVSLKVWRTIHYSSFVCYLLFLVHGFSSGTDSREPWMRALYITSLALVIGLASLRILNRN
;
A
#
# COMPACT_ATOMS: atom_id res chain seq x y z
N MET A 1 -8.82 -2.26 -15.11
CA MET A 1 -9.92 -1.97 -14.17
C MET A 1 -10.78 -3.18 -13.82
N LEU A 2 -11.79 -3.56 -14.63
CA LEU A 2 -12.85 -4.48 -14.19
C LEU A 2 -12.36 -5.86 -13.70
N ILE A 3 -11.43 -6.49 -14.41
CA ILE A 3 -10.87 -7.79 -14.01
C ILE A 3 -10.11 -7.68 -12.68
N ARG A 4 -9.31 -6.61 -12.48
CA ARG A 4 -8.52 -6.44 -11.24
C ARG A 4 -9.39 -6.05 -10.06
N LEU A 5 -10.37 -5.19 -10.29
CA LEU A 5 -11.39 -4.86 -9.30
C LEU A 5 -12.15 -6.13 -8.90
N TYR A 6 -12.57 -6.93 -9.87
CA TYR A 6 -13.21 -8.22 -9.63
C TYR A 6 -12.31 -9.18 -8.83
N ILE A 7 -11.03 -9.33 -9.19
CA ILE A 7 -10.08 -10.17 -8.44
C ILE A 7 -9.86 -9.63 -7.02
N SER A 8 -9.75 -8.32 -6.84
CA SER A 8 -9.56 -7.69 -5.53
C SER A 8 -10.81 -7.87 -4.65
N LEU A 9 -12.00 -7.71 -5.22
CA LEU A 9 -13.26 -7.96 -4.54
C LEU A 9 -13.46 -9.44 -4.23
N LEU A 10 -13.15 -10.34 -5.17
CA LEU A 10 -13.26 -11.77 -4.98
C LEU A 10 -12.28 -12.27 -3.92
N SER A 11 -11.01 -11.85 -3.97
CA SER A 11 -10.02 -12.18 -2.95
C SER A 11 -10.39 -11.59 -1.58
N GLY A 12 -10.90 -10.37 -1.54
CA GLY A 12 -11.46 -9.77 -0.32
C GLY A 12 -12.66 -10.53 0.22
N ALA A 13 -13.58 -10.99 -0.64
CA ALA A 13 -14.74 -11.77 -0.25
C ALA A 13 -14.37 -13.17 0.23
N VAL A 14 -13.44 -13.85 -0.44
CA VAL A 14 -12.88 -15.14 0.00
C VAL A 14 -12.19 -14.97 1.35
N PHE A 15 -11.44 -13.88 1.51
CA PHE A 15 -10.81 -13.55 2.79
C PHE A 15 -11.85 -13.30 3.88
N LEU A 16 -12.89 -12.51 3.62
CA LEU A 16 -13.96 -12.26 4.58
C LEU A 16 -14.69 -13.56 4.94
N ALA A 17 -14.95 -14.43 3.97
CA ALA A 17 -15.52 -15.75 4.24
C ALA A 17 -14.59 -16.60 5.12
N ALA A 18 -13.28 -16.63 4.82
CA ALA A 18 -12.29 -17.31 5.64
C ALA A 18 -12.19 -16.70 7.05
N LEU A 19 -12.29 -15.37 7.16
CA LEU A 19 -12.36 -14.67 8.44
C LEU A 19 -13.60 -15.12 9.21
N MET A 20 -14.79 -15.18 8.60
CA MET A 20 -16.00 -15.65 9.28
C MET A 20 -15.88 -17.11 9.76
N LEU A 21 -15.09 -17.94 9.08
CA LEU A 21 -14.81 -19.32 9.50
C LEU A 21 -13.78 -19.40 10.66
N VAL A 22 -12.93 -18.38 10.81
CA VAL A 22 -11.81 -18.31 11.76
C VAL A 22 -12.12 -17.35 12.93
N ALA A 23 -13.14 -16.51 12.82
CA ALA A 23 -13.55 -15.49 13.77
C ALA A 23 -14.41 -16.06 14.90
N ASP A 24 -13.96 -17.13 15.54
CA ASP A 24 -14.62 -17.67 16.74
C ASP A 24 -14.25 -16.92 18.04
N SER A 25 -13.23 -16.05 17.97
CA SER A 25 -12.71 -15.30 19.11
C SER A 25 -12.12 -13.96 18.71
N THR A 26 -12.27 -12.96 19.59
CA THR A 26 -11.69 -11.62 19.43
C THR A 26 -10.18 -11.67 19.20
N ASP A 27 -9.48 -12.59 19.87
CA ASP A 27 -8.03 -12.76 19.74
C ASP A 27 -7.60 -13.21 18.34
N ARG A 28 -8.36 -14.10 17.68
CA ARG A 28 -8.06 -14.50 16.29
C ARG A 28 -8.34 -13.36 15.32
N ILE A 29 -9.43 -12.62 15.50
CA ILE A 29 -9.72 -11.44 14.67
C ILE A 29 -8.61 -10.39 14.82
N TRP A 30 -8.14 -10.17 16.05
CA TRP A 30 -7.00 -9.30 16.35
C TRP A 30 -5.72 -9.76 15.65
N GLN A 31 -5.37 -11.05 15.72
CA GLN A 31 -4.20 -11.61 15.03
C GLN A 31 -4.29 -11.41 13.51
N VAL A 32 -5.48 -11.58 12.93
CA VAL A 32 -5.71 -11.33 11.51
C VAL A 32 -5.53 -9.85 11.17
N GLY A 33 -6.08 -8.94 11.98
CA GLY A 33 -5.88 -7.49 11.79
C GLY A 33 -4.42 -7.07 11.89
N ARG A 34 -3.67 -7.64 12.84
CA ARG A 34 -2.22 -7.44 13.00
C ARG A 34 -1.45 -7.96 11.78
N ALA A 35 -1.67 -9.21 11.37
CA ALA A 35 -0.95 -9.83 10.26
C ALA A 35 -1.23 -9.13 8.92
N SER A 36 -2.50 -8.80 8.65
CA SER A 36 -2.90 -8.07 7.43
C SER A 36 -2.33 -6.66 7.40
N GLY A 37 -2.21 -5.97 8.54
CA GLY A 37 -1.57 -4.65 8.63
C GLY A 37 -0.09 -4.69 8.27
N VAL A 38 0.66 -5.66 8.82
CA VAL A 38 2.08 -5.87 8.48
C VAL A 38 2.25 -6.25 7.01
N ALA A 39 1.41 -7.17 6.50
CA ALA A 39 1.44 -7.56 5.09
C ALA A 39 1.11 -6.39 4.15
N ALA A 40 0.10 -5.58 4.48
CA ALA A 40 -0.26 -4.38 3.73
C ALA A 40 0.92 -3.40 3.66
N PHE A 41 1.60 -3.17 4.79
CA PHE A 41 2.78 -2.30 4.85
C PHE A 41 3.89 -2.75 3.89
N VAL A 42 4.23 -4.04 3.91
CA VAL A 42 5.26 -4.62 3.03
C VAL A 42 4.85 -4.50 1.57
N ILE A 43 3.64 -4.94 1.22
CA ILE A 43 3.15 -4.93 -0.17
C ILE A 43 3.03 -3.51 -0.73
N MET A 44 2.54 -2.56 0.07
CA MET A 44 2.45 -1.16 -0.35
C MET A 44 3.84 -0.50 -0.48
N THR A 45 4.79 -0.83 0.40
CA THR A 45 6.19 -0.42 0.23
C THR A 45 6.74 -0.92 -1.11
N MET A 46 6.53 -2.21 -1.43
CA MET A 46 6.96 -2.76 -2.70
C MET A 46 6.25 -2.07 -3.88
N ALA A 47 4.95 -1.77 -3.77
CA ALA A 47 4.24 -1.01 -4.79
C ALA A 47 4.89 0.35 -5.07
N VAL A 48 5.31 1.08 -4.03
CA VAL A 48 6.07 2.35 -4.17
C VAL A 48 7.42 2.10 -4.86
N CYS A 49 8.18 1.08 -4.44
CA CYS A 49 9.46 0.72 -5.05
C CYS A 49 9.32 0.42 -6.55
N PHE A 50 8.34 -0.41 -6.93
CA PHE A 50 8.09 -0.73 -8.34
C PHE A 50 7.57 0.47 -9.15
N GLY A 51 6.82 1.39 -8.52
CA GLY A 51 6.45 2.67 -9.13
C GLY A 51 7.67 3.56 -9.44
N LEU A 52 8.65 3.59 -8.53
CA LEU A 52 9.93 4.27 -8.73
C LEU A 52 10.78 3.61 -9.82
N ILE A 53 10.87 2.28 -9.82
CA ILE A 53 11.59 1.50 -10.85
C ILE A 53 10.98 1.77 -12.24
N GLN A 54 9.66 1.67 -12.37
CA GLN A 54 8.93 1.87 -13.62
C GLN A 54 9.15 3.25 -14.26
N SER A 55 9.41 4.26 -13.41
CA SER A 55 9.53 5.65 -13.83
C SER A 55 10.97 6.14 -13.94
N SER A 56 11.96 5.27 -13.68
CA SER A 56 13.39 5.57 -13.78
C SER A 56 14.00 4.95 -15.04
N LYS A 57 14.39 5.80 -16.00
CA LYS A 57 15.06 5.34 -17.23
C LYS A 57 16.40 4.65 -16.94
N ALA A 58 17.13 5.09 -15.92
CA ALA A 58 18.41 4.50 -15.52
C ALA A 58 18.26 3.05 -15.05
N LEU A 59 17.26 2.78 -14.21
CA LEU A 59 16.99 1.43 -13.69
C LEU A 59 16.51 0.46 -14.78
N ILE A 60 15.77 0.97 -15.77
CA ILE A 60 15.38 0.20 -16.96
C ILE A 60 16.60 -0.03 -17.88
N LYS A 61 17.49 0.97 -18.02
CA LYS A 61 18.69 0.90 -18.87
C LYS A 61 19.68 -0.15 -18.39
N ILE A 62 19.85 -0.29 -17.08
CA ILE A 62 20.70 -1.33 -16.47
C ILE A 62 20.06 -2.73 -16.47
N ARG A 63 18.94 -2.92 -17.20
CA ARG A 63 18.28 -4.22 -17.46
C ARG A 63 17.84 -4.99 -16.21
N ILE A 64 17.75 -4.37 -15.04
CA ILE A 64 17.20 -5.01 -13.83
C ILE A 64 15.78 -5.51 -14.09
N MET A 65 14.97 -4.76 -14.85
CA MET A 65 13.64 -5.20 -15.24
C MET A 65 13.11 -4.44 -16.46
N LEU A 66 12.21 -5.09 -17.22
CA LEU A 66 11.50 -4.46 -18.32
C LEU A 66 10.41 -3.51 -17.79
N GLN A 67 10.23 -2.37 -18.47
CA GLN A 67 9.26 -1.35 -18.10
C GLN A 67 7.80 -1.91 -18.03
N PRO A 68 7.29 -2.67 -19.01
CA PRO A 68 5.93 -3.22 -18.91
C PRO A 68 5.74 -4.15 -17.71
N THR A 69 6.77 -4.94 -17.37
CA THR A 69 6.78 -5.84 -16.22
C THR A 69 6.75 -5.06 -14.90
N ALA A 70 7.55 -3.99 -14.78
CA ALA A 70 7.54 -3.13 -13.59
C ALA A 70 6.18 -2.50 -13.33
N LEU A 71 5.54 -2.01 -14.40
CA LEU A 71 4.20 -1.45 -14.34
C LEU A 71 3.17 -2.50 -13.89
N GLU A 72 3.27 -3.70 -14.42
CA GLU A 72 2.32 -4.77 -14.10
C GLU A 72 2.47 -5.24 -12.65
N ILE A 73 3.70 -5.41 -12.17
CA ILE A 73 3.97 -5.72 -10.76
C ILE A 73 3.47 -4.60 -9.86
N HIS A 74 3.78 -3.33 -10.16
CA HIS A 74 3.26 -2.18 -9.40
C HIS A 74 1.73 -2.20 -9.30
N ARG A 75 1.03 -2.44 -10.41
CA ARG A 75 -0.43 -2.52 -10.45
C ARG A 75 -0.96 -3.68 -9.60
N SER A 76 -0.38 -4.87 -9.75
CA SER A 76 -0.80 -6.06 -9.00
C SER A 76 -0.58 -5.89 -7.49
N LEU A 77 0.58 -5.34 -7.08
CA LEU A 77 0.87 -5.03 -5.68
C LEU A 77 -0.08 -3.96 -5.13
N THR A 78 -0.43 -2.94 -5.90
CA THR A 78 -1.33 -1.88 -5.45
C THR A 78 -2.74 -2.41 -5.15
N TRP A 79 -3.27 -3.29 -6.02
CA TRP A 79 -4.58 -3.91 -5.79
C TRP A 79 -4.55 -4.93 -4.64
N ALA A 80 -3.49 -5.75 -4.53
CA ALA A 80 -3.33 -6.67 -3.41
C ALA A 80 -3.19 -5.92 -2.07
N GLY A 81 -2.42 -4.82 -2.06
CA GLY A 81 -2.27 -3.95 -0.91
C GLY A 81 -3.60 -3.31 -0.50
N LEU A 82 -4.42 -2.84 -1.45
CA LEU A 82 -5.75 -2.30 -1.15
C LEU A 82 -6.65 -3.35 -0.48
N THR A 83 -6.64 -4.60 -0.97
CA THR A 83 -7.38 -5.70 -0.32
C THR A 83 -6.92 -5.90 1.12
N LEU A 84 -5.60 -5.95 1.37
CA LEU A 84 -5.06 -6.13 2.73
C LEU A 84 -5.36 -4.95 3.66
N VAL A 85 -5.32 -3.71 3.14
CA VAL A 85 -5.75 -2.51 3.89
C VAL A 85 -7.22 -2.60 4.26
N GLY A 86 -8.08 -3.05 3.35
CA GLY A 86 -9.50 -3.26 3.62
C GLY A 86 -9.73 -4.30 4.72
N VAL A 87 -9.03 -5.44 4.64
CA VAL A 87 -9.05 -6.48 5.67
C VAL A 87 -8.62 -5.93 7.04
N HIS A 88 -7.48 -5.23 7.08
CA HIS A 88 -6.95 -4.62 8.29
C HIS A 88 -7.96 -3.64 8.91
N ALA A 89 -8.55 -2.77 8.09
CA ALA A 89 -9.53 -1.79 8.57
C ALA A 89 -10.81 -2.46 9.09
N VAL A 90 -11.36 -3.44 8.37
CA VAL A 90 -12.60 -4.14 8.76
C VAL A 90 -12.40 -4.94 10.05
N THR A 91 -11.30 -5.68 10.17
CA THR A 91 -11.01 -6.46 11.37
C THR A 91 -10.88 -5.59 12.62
N LEU A 92 -10.18 -4.45 12.51
CA LEU A 92 -10.07 -3.51 13.62
C LEU A 92 -11.39 -2.80 13.94
N LEU A 93 -12.20 -2.47 12.92
CA LEU A 93 -13.52 -1.87 13.13
C LEU A 93 -14.46 -2.80 13.91
N LEU A 94 -14.41 -4.11 13.64
CA LEU A 94 -15.25 -5.10 14.32
C LEU A 94 -14.94 -5.23 15.81
N ILE A 95 -13.69 -5.03 16.23
CA ILE A 95 -13.25 -5.27 17.62
C ILE A 95 -13.04 -3.98 18.42
N MET A 96 -12.68 -2.86 17.77
CA MET A 96 -12.41 -1.58 18.44
C MET A 96 -13.53 -0.54 18.27
N GLY A 97 -14.50 -0.80 17.39
CA GLY A 97 -15.55 0.16 17.03
C GLY A 97 -14.99 1.43 16.37
N TYR A 98 -15.69 2.55 16.53
CA TYR A 98 -15.40 3.82 15.84
C TYR A 98 -14.45 4.76 16.60
N THR A 99 -13.46 4.20 17.30
CA THR A 99 -12.52 5.02 18.10
C THR A 99 -11.55 5.77 17.19
N LEU A 100 -11.64 7.10 17.14
CA LEU A 100 -10.80 7.95 16.30
C LEU A 100 -9.65 8.59 17.10
N THR A 101 -8.48 7.97 17.05
CA THR A 101 -7.23 8.58 17.54
C THR A 101 -6.47 9.25 16.40
N TYR A 102 -5.46 10.08 16.72
CA TYR A 102 -4.63 10.70 15.68
C TYR A 102 -3.96 9.65 14.78
N THR A 103 -3.50 8.52 15.35
CA THR A 103 -2.86 7.44 14.58
C THR A 103 -3.86 6.76 13.66
N VAL A 104 -5.09 6.49 14.13
CA VAL A 104 -6.18 5.95 13.29
C VAL A 104 -6.50 6.91 12.14
N GLY A 105 -6.55 8.23 12.42
CA GLY A 105 -6.73 9.26 11.40
C GLY A 105 -5.68 9.22 10.28
N LEU A 106 -4.39 9.02 10.62
CA LEU A 106 -3.33 8.85 9.62
C LEU A 106 -3.56 7.62 8.72
N GLY A 107 -3.99 6.50 9.31
CA GLY A 107 -4.32 5.28 8.57
C GLY A 107 -5.51 5.47 7.62
N ILE A 108 -6.57 6.13 8.08
CA ILE A 108 -7.73 6.47 7.26
C ILE A 108 -7.33 7.38 6.09
N LEU A 109 -6.57 8.44 6.35
CA LEU A 109 -6.09 9.35 5.31
C LEU A 109 -5.22 8.63 4.27
N ALA A 110 -4.33 7.72 4.71
CA ALA A 110 -3.55 6.88 3.81
C ALA A 110 -4.45 5.98 2.95
N ALA A 111 -5.45 5.31 3.54
CA ALA A 111 -6.40 4.47 2.82
C ALA A 111 -7.19 5.26 1.77
N CYS A 112 -7.67 6.47 2.12
CA CYS A 112 -8.33 7.37 1.18
C CYS A 112 -7.42 7.79 0.03
N LEU A 113 -6.15 8.12 0.30
CA LEU A 113 -5.18 8.45 -0.74
C LEU A 113 -4.88 7.26 -1.65
N ILE A 114 -4.77 6.04 -1.12
CA ILE A 114 -4.60 4.82 -1.93
C ILE A 114 -5.75 4.69 -2.93
N VAL A 115 -6.99 4.82 -2.46
CA VAL A 115 -8.18 4.73 -3.32
C VAL A 115 -8.17 5.84 -4.39
N LEU A 116 -7.88 7.08 -3.99
CA LEU A 116 -7.77 8.21 -4.93
C LEU A 116 -6.70 7.95 -6.00
N LEU A 117 -5.53 7.45 -5.61
CA LEU A 117 -4.41 7.15 -6.50
C LEU A 117 -4.76 6.04 -7.49
N ILE A 118 -5.48 5.00 -7.06
CA ILE A 118 -5.95 3.91 -7.92
C ILE A 118 -6.98 4.42 -8.93
N ILE A 119 -8.02 5.11 -8.45
CA ILE A 119 -9.10 5.63 -9.31
C ILE A 119 -8.51 6.57 -10.38
N THR A 120 -7.71 7.54 -9.96
CA THR A 120 -7.11 8.51 -10.89
C THR A 120 -6.17 7.85 -11.89
N SER A 121 -5.49 6.75 -11.51
CA SER A 121 -4.62 5.99 -12.41
C SER A 121 -5.38 5.12 -13.42
N GLU A 122 -6.53 4.56 -13.04
CA GLU A 122 -7.39 3.79 -13.95
C GLU A 122 -8.18 4.69 -14.93
N LEU A 123 -8.45 5.94 -14.52
CA LEU A 123 -9.13 6.96 -15.33
C LEU A 123 -8.16 7.84 -16.15
N ARG A 124 -6.84 7.62 -15.99
CA ARG A 124 -5.81 8.31 -16.77
C ARG A 124 -6.02 8.09 -18.26
N ASN A 125 -5.92 9.17 -19.04
CA ASN A 125 -6.13 9.19 -20.49
C ASN A 125 -7.56 8.84 -20.95
N LYS A 126 -8.51 8.72 -20.02
CA LYS A 126 -9.94 8.61 -20.33
C LYS A 126 -10.66 9.91 -19.98
N ILE A 127 -10.49 10.34 -18.74
CA ILE A 127 -11.14 11.53 -18.16
C ILE A 127 -10.12 12.40 -17.43
N VAL A 128 -9.11 11.78 -16.80
CA VAL A 128 -8.04 12.51 -16.10
C VAL A 128 -6.87 12.76 -17.06
N SER A 129 -6.52 14.04 -17.23
CA SER A 129 -5.37 14.45 -18.06
C SER A 129 -4.04 13.99 -17.45
N LEU A 130 -3.02 13.81 -18.29
CA LEU A 130 -1.71 13.33 -17.83
C LEU A 130 -1.07 14.26 -16.78
N LYS A 131 -1.26 15.59 -16.92
CA LYS A 131 -0.74 16.59 -15.98
C LYS A 131 -1.41 16.46 -14.61
N VAL A 132 -2.75 16.41 -14.58
CA VAL A 132 -3.53 16.26 -13.34
C VAL A 132 -3.22 14.94 -12.67
N TRP A 133 -3.22 13.83 -13.42
CA TRP A 133 -2.86 12.53 -12.91
C TRP A 133 -1.47 12.56 -12.26
N ARG A 134 -0.47 13.15 -12.92
CA ARG A 134 0.90 13.19 -12.39
C ARG A 134 1.00 14.01 -11.10
N THR A 135 0.31 15.15 -11.02
CA THR A 135 0.23 15.96 -9.80
C THR A 135 -0.38 15.19 -8.64
N ILE A 136 -1.53 14.55 -8.87
CA ILE A 136 -2.18 13.71 -7.84
C ILE A 136 -1.27 12.54 -7.47
N HIS A 137 -0.65 11.90 -8.44
CA HIS A 137 0.17 10.72 -8.20
C HIS A 137 1.43 11.02 -7.36
N TYR A 138 1.92 12.27 -7.33
CA TYR A 138 2.98 12.66 -6.39
C TYR A 138 2.57 12.60 -4.92
N SER A 139 1.27 12.67 -4.61
CA SER A 139 0.78 12.43 -3.24
C SER A 139 1.03 11.00 -2.75
N SER A 140 1.43 10.06 -3.61
CA SER A 140 1.86 8.72 -3.19
C SER A 140 3.01 8.71 -2.18
N PHE A 141 3.91 9.70 -2.24
CA PHE A 141 4.97 9.85 -1.23
C PHE A 141 4.40 10.29 0.13
N VAL A 142 3.41 11.19 0.13
CA VAL A 142 2.70 11.58 1.35
C VAL A 142 1.93 10.37 1.90
N CYS A 143 1.24 9.62 1.04
CA CYS A 143 0.56 8.39 1.41
C CYS A 143 1.49 7.36 2.05
N TYR A 144 2.71 7.19 1.50
CA TYR A 144 3.75 6.33 2.08
C TYR A 144 4.12 6.76 3.50
N LEU A 145 4.40 8.05 3.70
CA LEU A 145 4.72 8.57 5.03
C LEU A 145 3.56 8.40 6.01
N LEU A 146 2.32 8.61 5.56
CA LEU A 146 1.14 8.44 6.42
C LEU A 146 1.01 7.00 6.91
N PHE A 147 1.11 5.99 6.03
CA PHE A 147 0.99 4.61 6.48
C PHE A 147 2.21 4.14 7.29
N LEU A 148 3.41 4.69 7.01
CA LEU A 148 4.62 4.40 7.78
C LEU A 148 4.48 4.93 9.21
N VAL A 149 4.10 6.20 9.36
CA VAL A 149 3.92 6.83 10.67
C VAL A 149 2.73 6.21 11.41
N HIS A 150 1.63 5.90 10.71
CA HIS A 150 0.51 5.15 11.27
C HIS A 150 1.00 3.83 11.86
N GLY A 151 1.61 2.96 11.04
CA GLY A 151 2.08 1.65 11.47
C GLY A 151 3.08 1.74 12.62
N PHE A 152 4.06 2.64 12.53
CA PHE A 152 5.04 2.83 13.60
C PHE A 152 4.41 3.29 14.91
N SER A 153 3.41 4.17 14.86
CA SER A 153 2.82 4.80 16.05
C SER A 153 1.69 3.96 16.68
N SER A 154 0.98 3.14 15.90
CA SER A 154 -0.14 2.30 16.40
C SER A 154 0.21 0.81 16.51
N GLY A 155 1.24 0.35 15.81
CA GLY A 155 1.61 -1.07 15.76
C GLY A 155 2.10 -1.58 17.11
N THR A 156 1.50 -2.67 17.60
CA THR A 156 1.94 -3.32 18.84
C THR A 156 3.35 -3.89 18.74
N ASP A 157 3.79 -4.22 17.53
CA ASP A 157 5.13 -4.75 17.27
C ASP A 157 6.20 -3.67 17.02
N SER A 158 5.87 -2.37 17.07
CA SER A 158 6.81 -1.30 16.70
C SER A 158 8.06 -1.21 17.58
N ARG A 159 8.04 -1.87 18.74
CA ARG A 159 9.21 -2.00 19.63
C ARG A 159 10.07 -3.21 19.30
N GLU A 160 9.55 -4.17 18.55
CA GLU A 160 10.26 -5.37 18.18
C GLU A 160 11.37 -5.08 17.16
N PRO A 161 12.58 -5.67 17.31
CA PRO A 161 13.69 -5.42 16.41
C PRO A 161 13.38 -5.72 14.94
N TRP A 162 12.62 -6.79 14.67
CA TRP A 162 12.27 -7.19 13.31
C TRP A 162 11.33 -6.18 12.63
N MET A 163 10.38 -5.60 13.37
CA MET A 163 9.46 -4.61 12.82
C MET A 163 10.17 -3.27 12.57
N ARG A 164 11.08 -2.88 13.47
CA ARG A 164 11.96 -1.72 13.25
C ARG A 164 12.86 -1.91 12.02
N ALA A 165 13.41 -3.10 11.84
CA ALA A 165 14.20 -3.42 10.65
C ALA A 165 13.35 -3.30 9.36
N LEU A 166 12.09 -3.75 9.38
CA LEU A 166 11.16 -3.55 8.26
C LEU A 166 10.92 -2.06 7.97
N TYR A 167 10.63 -1.23 8.98
CA TYR A 167 10.45 0.21 8.79
C TYR A 167 11.69 0.89 8.21
N ILE A 168 12.87 0.63 8.80
CA ILE A 168 14.14 1.22 8.34
C ILE A 168 14.46 0.78 6.91
N THR A 169 14.33 -0.51 6.62
CA THR A 169 14.59 -1.07 5.29
C THR A 169 13.63 -0.47 4.26
N SER A 170 12.34 -0.36 4.59
CA SER A 170 11.35 0.26 3.70
C SER A 170 11.74 1.70 3.35
N LEU A 171 12.15 2.47 4.36
CA LEU A 171 12.50 3.88 4.20
C LEU A 171 13.77 4.03 3.39
N ALA A 172 14.78 3.21 3.68
CA ALA A 172 16.05 3.17 2.95
C ALA A 172 15.84 2.82 1.46
N LEU A 173 14.99 1.82 1.15
CA LEU A 173 14.66 1.44 -0.22
C LEU A 173 13.96 2.59 -0.97
N VAL A 174 12.94 3.20 -0.37
CA VAL A 174 12.18 4.29 -1.00
C VAL A 174 13.07 5.51 -1.22
N ILE A 175 13.86 5.92 -0.22
CA ILE A 175 14.79 7.06 -0.35
C ILE A 175 15.87 6.75 -1.39
N GLY A 176 16.47 5.55 -1.36
CA GLY A 176 17.51 5.15 -2.30
C GLY A 176 17.01 5.18 -3.75
N LEU A 177 15.85 4.56 -4.02
CA LEU A 177 15.25 4.56 -5.36
C LEU A 177 14.80 5.96 -5.81
N ALA A 178 14.25 6.77 -4.90
CA ALA A 178 13.87 8.15 -5.21
C ALA A 178 15.10 9.00 -5.54
N SER A 179 16.18 8.87 -4.78
CA SER A 179 17.46 9.58 -5.00
C SER A 179 18.07 9.18 -6.34
N LEU A 180 18.16 7.88 -6.63
CA LEU A 180 18.64 7.38 -7.93
C LEU A 180 17.82 7.93 -9.10
N ARG A 181 16.50 8.04 -8.94
CA ARG A 181 15.63 8.61 -9.96
C ARG A 181 15.91 10.09 -10.18
N ILE A 182 16.07 10.86 -9.11
CA ILE A 182 16.30 12.32 -9.18
C ILE A 182 17.66 12.61 -9.82
N LEU A 183 18.71 11.90 -9.39
CA LEU A 183 20.08 12.09 -9.88
C LEU A 183 20.25 11.69 -11.35
N ASN A 184 19.43 10.77 -11.86
CA ASN A 184 19.50 10.29 -13.24
C ASN A 184 18.40 10.88 -14.15
N ARG A 185 17.87 12.06 -13.82
CA ARG A 185 16.98 12.83 -14.72
C ARG A 185 17.80 13.48 -15.84
N ASN A 186 18.32 12.67 -16.76
CA ASN A 186 18.85 13.11 -18.06
C ASN A 186 17.77 12.96 -19.14
#